data_AF-A0A2E7N994-F1
#
_entry.id   AF-A0A2E7N994-F1
#
_cell.length_a   1.000
_cell.length_b   1.000
_cell.length_c   1.000
_cell.angle_alpha   90.00
_cell.angle_beta   90.00
_cell.angle_gamma   90.00
#
_symmetry.space_group_name_H-M   'P 1'
#
loop_
_entity.id
_entity.type
_entity.pdbx_description
1 polymer ?
#
loop_
_entity_poly.entity_id
_entity_poly.type
_entity_poly.pdbx_seq_one_letter_code
_entity_poly.pdbx_strand_id
1 'polypeptide(L)' 'GDSTVLEQEPLEKAASMGELMAYHHEGYWQCMDTKRDRDHLEELWDTGNAPWYHV' A
#
# COMPACT_ATOMS: atom_id res chain seq x y z
N GLY A 1 3.50 -17.49 13.62
CA GLY A 1 2.58 -18.59 13.25
C GLY A 1 1.25 -17.99 12.88
N ASP A 2 0.26 -18.78 12.51
CA ASP A 2 -1.02 -18.26 11.98
C ASP A 2 -1.78 -17.27 12.90
N SER A 3 -1.41 -17.19 14.20
CA SER A 3 -1.94 -16.22 15.16
C SER A 3 -1.13 -14.91 15.27
N THR A 4 -0.05 -14.76 14.51
CA THR A 4 0.85 -13.61 14.59
C THR A 4 0.40 -12.53 13.60
N VAL A 5 0.18 -11.31 14.08
CA VAL A 5 -0.03 -10.13 13.24
C VAL A 5 1.33 -9.65 12.73
N LEU A 6 1.53 -9.69 11.40
CA LEU A 6 2.83 -9.38 10.79
C LEU A 6 3.28 -7.96 11.13
N GLU A 7 2.36 -7.00 11.04
CA GLU A 7 2.60 -5.56 11.18
C GLU A 7 2.95 -5.11 12.61
N GLN A 8 2.88 -6.02 13.59
CA GLN A 8 3.21 -5.74 14.99
C GLN A 8 4.63 -6.25 15.32
N GLU A 9 4.73 -7.19 16.27
CA GLU A 9 6.00 -7.71 16.79
C GLU A 9 6.99 -8.15 15.70
N PRO A 10 6.59 -8.82 14.60
CA PRO A 10 7.55 -9.27 13.60
C PRO A 10 8.26 -8.13 12.86
N LEU A 11 7.53 -7.13 12.36
CA LEU A 11 8.15 -6.01 11.64
C LEU A 11 8.92 -5.09 12.59
N GLU A 12 8.42 -4.86 13.80
CA GLU A 12 9.14 -4.10 14.84
C GLU A 12 10.49 -4.76 15.16
N LYS A 13 10.49 -6.08 15.33
CA LYS A 13 11.70 -6.86 15.60
C LYS A 13 12.67 -6.82 14.43
N ALA A 14 12.19 -7.05 13.20
CA ALA A 14 13.01 -6.98 12.00
C ALA A 14 13.67 -5.60 11.84
N ALA A 15 12.94 -4.51 12.11
CA ALA A 15 13.49 -3.16 12.13
C ALA A 15 14.57 -3.00 13.21
N SER A 16 14.32 -3.47 14.45
CA SER A 16 15.31 -3.39 15.54
C SER A 16 16.59 -4.18 15.27
N MET A 17 16.49 -5.25 14.47
CA MET A 17 17.61 -6.10 14.06
C MET A 17 18.37 -5.53 12.86
N GLY A 18 17.86 -4.49 12.20
CA GLY A 18 18.44 -3.95 10.95
C GLY A 18 18.13 -4.81 9.72
N GLU A 19 17.16 -5.71 9.80
CA GLU A 19 16.74 -6.64 8.73
C GLU A 19 15.53 -6.13 7.95
N LEU A 20 14.94 -4.99 8.34
CA LEU A 20 13.86 -4.32 7.62
C LEU A 20 14.37 -3.05 6.95
N MET A 21 14.25 -2.99 5.62
CA MET A 21 14.61 -1.82 4.82
C MET A 21 13.36 -1.17 4.23
N ALA A 22 13.41 0.16 4.04
CA ALA A 22 12.36 0.91 3.37
C ALA A 22 12.79 1.28 1.94
N TYR A 23 11.88 1.11 0.99
CA TYR A 23 12.03 1.62 -0.37
C TYR A 23 11.18 2.89 -0.54
N HIS A 24 11.79 3.96 -1.08
CA HIS A 24 11.07 5.20 -1.35
C HIS A 24 10.39 5.12 -2.72
N HIS A 25 9.07 4.91 -2.72
CA HIS A 25 8.27 4.89 -3.94
C HIS A 25 7.89 6.32 -4.34
N GLU A 26 8.42 6.77 -5.48
CA GLU A 26 8.18 8.13 -6.03
C GLU A 26 6.91 8.19 -6.91
N GLY A 27 6.31 7.04 -7.22
CA GLY A 27 5.13 6.95 -8.07
C GLY A 27 3.83 7.16 -7.31
N TYR A 28 2.72 7.09 -8.03
CA TYR A 28 1.40 7.15 -7.40
C TYR A 28 1.15 5.91 -6.53
N TRP A 29 0.57 6.12 -5.36
CA TRP A 29 0.02 5.09 -4.49
C TRP A 29 -1.18 5.67 -3.72
N GLN A 30 -2.26 4.90 -3.61
CA GLN A 30 -3.48 5.28 -2.89
C GLN A 30 -4.17 4.01 -2.37
N CYS A 31 -4.58 4.00 -1.10
CA CYS A 31 -5.40 2.94 -0.51
C CYS A 31 -6.91 3.15 -0.79
N MET A 32 -7.70 2.11 -0.51
CA MET A 32 -9.16 2.13 -0.67
C MET A 32 -9.86 1.68 0.61
N ASP A 33 -9.88 2.54 1.62
CA ASP A 33 -10.41 2.20 2.94
C ASP A 33 -11.86 2.67 3.12
N THR A 34 -12.27 3.68 2.35
CA THR A 34 -13.59 4.29 2.41
C THR A 34 -14.31 4.24 1.07
N LYS A 35 -15.63 4.44 1.09
CA LYS A 35 -16.42 4.60 -0.14
C LYS A 35 -15.90 5.74 -1.02
N ARG A 36 -15.43 6.83 -0.41
CA ARG A 36 -14.88 7.98 -1.15
C ARG A 36 -13.63 7.58 -1.93
N ASP A 37 -12.75 6.78 -1.34
CA ASP A 37 -11.53 6.32 -2.02
C ASP A 37 -11.90 5.45 -3.22
N ARG A 38 -12.88 4.57 -3.06
CA ARG A 38 -13.42 3.78 -4.18
C ARG A 38 -13.96 4.68 -5.30
N ASP A 39 -14.87 5.60 -4.96
CA ASP A 39 -15.50 6.48 -5.96
C ASP A 39 -14.43 7.29 -6.73
N HIS A 40 -13.34 7.71 -6.06
CA HIS A 40 -12.21 8.38 -6.70
C HIS A 40 -11.38 7.46 -7.59
N LEU A 41 -11.04 6.25 -7.12
CA LEU A 41 -10.27 5.28 -7.91
C LEU A 41 -11.07 4.80 -9.14
N GLU A 42 -12.39 4.66 -9.02
CA GLU A 42 -13.31 4.37 -10.13
C GLU A 42 -13.30 5.50 -11.17
N GLU A 43 -13.35 6.77 -10.75
CA GLU A 43 -13.26 7.91 -11.69
C GLU A 43 -11.93 7.92 -12.46
N LEU A 44 -10.80 7.67 -11.78
CA LEU A 44 -9.49 7.57 -12.43
C LEU A 44 -9.46 6.44 -13.46
N TRP A 45 -10.09 5.31 -13.15
CA TRP A 45 -10.20 4.18 -14.06
C TRP A 45 -11.08 4.50 -15.28
N ASP A 46 -12.29 5.00 -15.06
CA ASP A 46 -13.27 5.27 -16.12
C ASP A 46 -12.80 6.36 -17.09
N THR A 47 -12.00 7.31 -16.60
CA THR A 47 -11.41 8.36 -17.44
C THR A 47 -10.12 7.93 -18.15
N GLY A 48 -9.64 6.70 -17.92
CA GLY A 48 -8.41 6.18 -18.50
C GLY A 48 -7.13 6.82 -17.93
N ASN A 49 -7.23 7.51 -16.79
CA ASN A 49 -6.13 8.23 -16.15
C ASN A 49 -5.56 7.50 -14.94
N ALA A 50 -5.91 6.21 -14.74
CA ALA A 50 -5.43 5.40 -13.63
C ALA A 50 -3.89 5.29 -13.65
N PRO A 51 -3.17 5.96 -12.73
CA PRO A 51 -1.70 6.02 -12.77
C PRO A 51 -1.02 4.69 -12.40
N TRP A 52 -1.77 3.74 -11.82
CA TRP A 52 -1.31 2.37 -11.56
C TRP A 52 -1.48 1.45 -12.78
N TYR A 53 -2.19 1.90 -13.82
CA TYR A 53 -2.41 1.14 -15.04
C TYR A 53 -1.56 1.73 -16.16
N HIS A 54 -0.54 1.00 -16.57
CA HIS A 54 0.26 1.29 -17.76
C HIS A 54 -0.09 0.27 -18.83
N VAL A 55 -0.53 0.74 -20.00
CA VAL A 55 -0.78 -0.08 -21.19
C VAL A 55 0.52 -0.33 -21.94
#